data_AF-M6C1J3-F1
#
_entry.id   AF-M6C1J3-F1
#
_cell.length_a   1.000
_cell.length_b   1.000
_cell.length_c   1.000
_cell.angle_alpha   90.00
_cell.angle_beta   90.00
_cell.angle_gamma   90.00
#
_symmetry.space_group_name_H-M   'P 1'
#
loop_
_entity.id
_entity.type
_entity.pdbx_description
1 polymer ?
#
loop_
_entity_poly.entity_id
_entity_poly.type
_entity_poly.pdbx_seq_one_letter_code
_entity_poly.pdbx_strand_id
1 'polypeptide(L)'
;MAEKNSPLLLSLNADLESLFYQRKQQGKTQNPFLTLDYGRRSAANESGAEYAFQFEQPVYFPGRKELRQLLVDNDSKIKEIQLAEANNSIRFNALRFTYRYLVSMGKKNHVKERLKRLSILESYIRARPFVTPQAKTDLFIIQRKILALRKHFNDLELD
;
A
#
# COMPACT_ATOMS: atom_id res chain seq x y z
N MET A 1 -7.74 9.14 2.47
CA MET A 1 -6.29 9.24 2.74
C MET A 1 -5.53 8.01 2.24
N ALA A 2 -5.96 6.78 2.57
CA ALA A 2 -5.28 5.55 2.13
C ALA A 2 -5.10 5.43 0.60
N GLU A 3 -6.09 5.81 -0.20
CA GLU A 3 -6.00 5.79 -1.67
C GLU A 3 -4.97 6.78 -2.25
N LYS A 4 -4.81 7.94 -1.62
CA LYS A 4 -3.93 9.01 -2.15
C LYS A 4 -2.45 8.79 -1.83
N ASN A 5 -2.15 8.02 -0.79
CA ASN A 5 -0.79 7.86 -0.27
C ASN A 5 -0.25 6.44 -0.43
N SER A 6 -0.95 5.55 -1.15
CA SER A 6 -0.48 4.19 -1.38
C SER A 6 0.65 4.19 -2.43
N PRO A 7 1.87 3.75 -2.08
CA PRO A 7 2.99 3.66 -3.03
C PRO A 7 2.65 2.75 -4.21
N LEU A 8 1.88 1.70 -3.97
CA LEU A 8 1.42 0.75 -4.97
C LEU A 8 0.50 1.40 -6.03
N LEU A 9 -0.41 2.28 -5.60
CA LEU A 9 -1.30 2.96 -6.54
C LEU A 9 -0.55 4.02 -7.35
N LEU A 10 0.42 4.69 -6.74
CA LEU A 10 1.27 5.65 -7.45
C LEU A 10 2.12 4.95 -8.52
N SER A 11 2.71 3.79 -8.21
CA SER A 11 3.47 3.02 -9.20
C SER A 11 2.59 2.53 -10.35
N LEU A 12 1.38 2.03 -10.06
CA LEU A 12 0.45 1.58 -11.12
C LEU A 12 -0.03 2.74 -12.01
N ASN A 13 -0.22 3.93 -11.45
CA ASN A 13 -0.54 5.12 -12.23
C ASN A 13 0.63 5.56 -13.12
N ALA A 14 1.86 5.54 -12.60
CA ALA A 14 3.06 5.85 -13.38
C ALA A 14 3.27 4.84 -14.53
N ASP A 15 3.03 3.55 -14.28
CA ASP A 15 3.04 2.52 -15.31
C ASP A 15 2.01 2.83 -16.41
N LEU A 16 0.78 3.17 -16.05
CA LEU A 16 -0.26 3.54 -17.01
C LEU A 16 0.11 4.79 -17.83
N GLU A 17 0.71 5.79 -17.19
CA GLU A 17 1.19 6.98 -17.88
C GLU A 17 2.30 6.64 -18.88
N SER A 18 3.22 5.75 -18.50
CA SER A 18 4.26 5.26 -19.41
C SER A 18 3.67 4.54 -20.63
N LEU A 19 2.66 3.68 -20.42
CA LEU A 19 1.96 2.97 -21.48
C LEU A 19 1.17 3.94 -22.38
N PHE A 20 0.60 5.00 -21.82
CA PHE A 20 -0.05 6.06 -22.59
C PHE A 20 0.92 6.75 -23.55
N TYR A 21 2.11 7.14 -23.08
CA TYR A 21 3.13 7.71 -23.95
C TYR A 21 3.65 6.69 -24.98
N GLN A 22 3.84 5.44 -24.57
CA GLN A 22 4.26 4.37 -25.47
C GLN A 22 3.24 4.14 -26.58
N ARG A 23 1.94 4.12 -26.25
CA ARG A 23 0.84 4.01 -27.23
C ARG A 23 0.90 5.14 -28.25
N LYS A 24 1.10 6.37 -27.79
CA LYS A 24 1.23 7.56 -28.64
C LYS A 24 2.44 7.49 -29.57
N GLN A 25 3.52 6.82 -29.18
CA GLN A 25 4.71 6.61 -30.00
C GLN A 25 4.53 5.47 -31.01
N GLN A 26 4.02 4.31 -30.58
CA GLN A 26 3.88 3.13 -31.44
C GLN A 26 2.82 3.30 -32.54
N GLY A 27 1.77 4.10 -32.29
CA GLY A 27 0.76 4.45 -33.29
C GLY A 27 1.26 5.42 -34.38
N LYS A 28 2.40 6.07 -34.18
CA LYS A 28 2.98 6.99 -35.17
C LYS A 28 3.93 6.26 -36.09
N THR A 29 3.93 6.64 -37.35
CA THR A 29 5.01 6.26 -38.26
C THR A 29 6.28 6.93 -37.74
N GLN A 30 7.36 6.16 -37.58
CA GLN A 30 8.61 6.72 -37.08
C GLN A 30 9.11 7.78 -38.07
N ASN A 31 9.49 8.93 -37.52
CA ASN A 31 10.12 9.98 -38.31
C ASN A 31 11.50 9.48 -38.78
N PRO A 32 12.00 10.00 -39.91
CA PRO A 32 13.38 9.71 -40.30
C PRO A 32 14.35 10.20 -39.22
N PHE A 33 15.43 9.46 -39.03
CA PHE A 33 16.52 9.81 -38.14
C PHE A 33 17.64 10.45 -38.95
N LEU A 34 18.15 11.55 -38.41
CA LEU A 34 19.28 12.28 -38.92
C LEU A 34 20.40 12.19 -37.90
N THR A 35 21.47 11.50 -38.26
CA THR A 35 22.66 11.39 -37.42
C THR A 35 23.78 12.20 -38.05
N LEU A 36 24.36 13.07 -37.24
CA LEU A 36 25.51 13.89 -37.59
C LEU A 36 26.66 13.45 -36.69
N ASP A 37 27.64 12.78 -37.26
CA ASP A 37 28.83 12.34 -36.55
C ASP A 37 30.03 13.19 -36.98
N TYR A 38 30.79 13.65 -35.99
CA TYR A 38 32.04 14.33 -36.17
C TYR A 38 33.10 13.67 -35.31
N GLY A 39 34.20 13.24 -35.93
CA GLY A 39 35.26 12.54 -35.23
C GLY A 39 36.58 12.59 -35.98
N ARG A 40 37.56 11.86 -35.46
CA ARG A 40 38.80 11.57 -36.18
C ARG A 40 38.86 10.07 -36.42
N ARG A 41 38.99 9.69 -37.69
CA ARG A 41 39.17 8.30 -38.07
C ARG A 41 40.64 8.06 -38.36
N SER A 42 41.17 6.99 -37.78
CA SER A 42 42.52 6.52 -38.03
C SER A 42 42.45 5.16 -38.70
N ALA A 43 43.00 5.04 -39.89
CA ALA A 43 43.11 3.78 -40.62
C ALA A 43 44.49 3.71 -41.30
N ALA A 44 45.19 2.59 -41.13
CA ALA A 44 46.48 2.31 -41.79
C ALA A 44 47.50 3.49 -41.77
N ASN A 45 47.85 3.97 -40.56
CA ASN A 45 48.79 5.08 -40.31
C ASN A 45 48.37 6.49 -40.79
N GLU A 46 47.17 6.67 -41.32
CA GLU A 46 46.60 7.98 -41.62
C GLU A 46 45.51 8.34 -40.60
N SER A 47 45.57 9.57 -40.08
CA SER A 47 44.52 10.12 -39.20
C SER A 47 43.95 11.40 -39.82
N GLY A 48 42.64 11.45 -40.00
CA GLY A 48 41.93 12.60 -40.58
C GLY A 48 40.67 12.93 -39.79
N ALA A 49 40.14 14.14 -40.00
CA ALA A 49 38.80 14.48 -39.55
C ALA A 49 37.77 13.76 -40.42
N GLU A 50 36.76 13.16 -39.80
CA GLU A 50 35.62 12.52 -40.45
C GLU A 50 34.35 13.28 -40.06
N TYR A 51 33.56 13.61 -41.07
CA TYR A 51 32.20 14.13 -40.91
C TYR A 51 31.28 13.13 -41.62
N ALA A 52 30.33 12.55 -40.91
CA ALA A 52 29.35 11.66 -41.48
C ALA A 52 27.93 12.21 -41.25
N PHE A 53 27.13 12.14 -42.30
CA PHE A 53 25.71 12.47 -42.26
C PHE A 53 24.94 11.23 -42.69
N GLN A 54 24.11 10.70 -41.79
CA GLN A 54 23.33 9.50 -42.03
C GLN A 54 21.84 9.84 -41.92
N PHE A 55 21.10 9.50 -42.98
CA PHE A 55 19.65 9.60 -43.04
C PHE A 55 19.06 8.20 -43.06
N GLU A 56 18.29 7.86 -42.03
CA GLU A 56 17.61 6.57 -41.94
C GLU A 56 16.10 6.76 -41.87
N GLN A 57 15.38 6.08 -42.77
CA GLN A 57 13.93 5.98 -42.68
C GLN A 57 13.54 4.52 -42.42
N PRO A 58 13.05 4.18 -41.22
CA PRO A 58 12.61 2.82 -40.93
C PRO A 58 11.33 2.50 -41.72
N VAL A 59 11.45 1.64 -42.73
CA VAL A 59 10.30 1.13 -43.50
C VAL A 59 9.78 -0.12 -42.81
N TYR A 60 8.59 -0.03 -42.22
CA TYR A 60 7.95 -1.18 -41.59
C TYR A 60 7.16 -1.99 -42.61
N PHE A 61 7.30 -3.32 -42.53
CA PHE A 61 6.40 -4.25 -43.23
C PHE A 61 4.96 -4.03 -42.73
N PRO A 62 3.95 -4.03 -43.63
CA PRO A 62 2.55 -3.83 -43.25
C PRO A 62 2.11 -4.81 -42.15
N GLY A 63 1.26 -4.34 -41.23
CA GLY A 63 0.74 -5.15 -40.10
C GLY A 63 1.62 -5.21 -38.84
N ARG A 64 2.95 -5.10 -38.92
CA ARG A 64 3.80 -5.10 -37.71
C ARG A 64 3.50 -3.94 -36.76
N LYS A 65 3.17 -2.78 -37.31
CA LYS A 65 2.79 -1.58 -36.56
C LYS A 65 1.49 -1.79 -35.79
N GLU A 66 0.47 -2.31 -36.47
CA GLU A 66 -0.85 -2.58 -35.89
C GLU A 66 -0.74 -3.61 -34.76
N LEU A 67 0.04 -4.67 -34.94
CA LEU A 67 0.29 -5.66 -33.88
C LEU A 67 0.98 -5.05 -32.66
N ARG A 68 1.98 -4.17 -32.85
CA ARG A 68 2.62 -3.46 -31.72
C ARG A 68 1.65 -2.54 -31.00
N GLN A 69 0.79 -1.84 -31.73
CA GLN A 69 -0.24 -0.99 -31.13
C GLN A 69 -1.26 -1.82 -30.34
N LEU A 70 -1.72 -2.94 -30.91
CA LEU A 70 -2.64 -3.85 -30.22
C LEU A 70 -2.02 -4.45 -28.94
N LEU A 71 -0.72 -4.73 -28.95
CA LEU A 71 -0.01 -5.23 -27.77
C LEU A 71 -0.03 -4.18 -26.65
N VAL A 72 0.35 -2.93 -26.95
CA VAL A 72 0.32 -1.84 -25.96
C VAL A 72 -1.11 -1.55 -25.48
N ASP A 73 -2.11 -1.63 -26.36
CA ASP A 73 -3.52 -1.44 -26.01
C ASP A 73 -4.05 -2.55 -25.07
N ASN A 74 -3.58 -3.78 -25.24
CA ASN A 74 -3.91 -4.88 -24.33
C ASN A 74 -3.20 -4.72 -22.98
N ASP A 75 -1.92 -4.35 -22.99
CA ASP A 75 -1.16 -4.09 -21.76
C ASP A 75 -1.77 -2.94 -20.95
N SER A 76 -2.23 -1.87 -21.61
CA SER A 76 -2.90 -0.76 -20.92
C SER A 76 -4.19 -1.22 -20.26
N LYS A 77 -5.02 -2.02 -20.93
CA LYS A 77 -6.25 -2.58 -20.36
C LYS A 77 -5.97 -3.50 -19.17
N ILE A 78 -4.95 -4.34 -19.26
CA ILE A 78 -4.55 -5.22 -18.14
C ILE A 78 -4.14 -4.36 -16.93
N LYS A 79 -3.34 -3.31 -17.15
CA LYS A 79 -2.92 -2.40 -16.08
C LYS A 79 -4.08 -1.60 -15.48
N GLU A 80 -5.06 -1.19 -16.28
CA GLU A 80 -6.28 -0.54 -15.78
C GLU A 80 -7.07 -1.46 -14.85
N ILE A 81 -7.22 -2.74 -15.22
CA ILE A 81 -7.87 -3.75 -14.38
C ILE A 81 -7.10 -3.95 -13.08
N GLN A 82 -5.77 -4.08 -13.15
CA GLN A 82 -4.91 -4.23 -11.96
C GLN A 82 -5.02 -3.01 -11.03
N LEU A 83 -5.10 -1.80 -11.58
CA LEU A 83 -5.31 -0.59 -10.79
C LEU A 83 -6.67 -0.61 -10.08
N ALA A 84 -7.73 -1.02 -10.79
CA ALA A 84 -9.07 -1.13 -10.19
C ALA A 84 -9.10 -2.18 -9.07
N GLU A 85 -8.46 -3.33 -9.28
CA GLU A 85 -8.33 -4.39 -8.27
C GLU A 85 -7.54 -3.92 -7.04
N ALA A 86 -6.38 -3.28 -7.26
CA ALA A 86 -5.56 -2.73 -6.18
C ALA A 86 -6.32 -1.68 -5.36
N ASN A 87 -7.06 -0.79 -6.03
CA ASN A 87 -7.93 0.19 -5.37
C ASN A 87 -8.99 -0.48 -4.48
N ASN A 88 -9.68 -1.49 -5.02
CA ASN A 88 -10.71 -2.22 -4.27
C ASN A 88 -10.10 -2.97 -3.07
N SER A 89 -8.94 -3.59 -3.25
CA SER A 89 -8.21 -4.26 -2.17
C SER A 89 -7.82 -3.29 -1.06
N ILE A 90 -7.28 -2.11 -1.40
CA ILE A 90 -6.92 -1.08 -0.42
C ILE A 90 -8.15 -0.57 0.33
N ARG A 91 -9.26 -0.30 -0.37
CA ARG A 91 -10.54 0.10 0.25
C ARG A 91 -11.04 -0.94 1.24
N PHE A 92 -11.06 -2.21 0.81
CA PHE A 92 -11.51 -3.31 1.64
C PHE A 92 -10.63 -3.47 2.88
N ASN A 93 -9.31 -3.42 2.73
CA ASN A 93 -8.37 -3.53 3.83
C ASN A 93 -8.50 -2.35 4.81
N ALA A 94 -8.68 -1.13 4.31
CA ALA A 94 -8.94 0.04 5.15
C ALA A 94 -10.21 -0.17 5.99
N LEU A 95 -11.31 -0.60 5.38
CA LEU A 95 -12.55 -0.92 6.10
C LEU A 95 -12.35 -2.03 7.13
N ARG A 96 -11.69 -3.11 6.75
CA ARG A 96 -11.36 -4.22 7.64
C ARG A 96 -10.57 -3.75 8.87
N PHE A 97 -9.56 -2.92 8.69
CA PHE A 97 -8.77 -2.38 9.80
C PHE A 97 -9.58 -1.42 10.67
N THR A 98 -10.43 -0.56 10.08
CA THR A 98 -11.32 0.30 10.88
C THR A 98 -12.30 -0.52 11.71
N TYR A 99 -12.86 -1.59 11.16
CA TYR A 99 -13.78 -2.45 11.88
C TYR A 99 -13.06 -3.20 13.02
N ARG A 100 -11.88 -3.76 12.74
CA ARG A 100 -11.04 -4.39 13.77
C ARG A 100 -10.74 -3.41 14.90
N TYR A 101 -10.35 -2.18 14.57
CA TYR A 101 -10.11 -1.13 15.55
C TYR A 101 -11.35 -0.82 16.40
N LEU A 102 -12.52 -0.63 15.77
CA LEU A 102 -13.77 -0.35 16.48
C LEU A 102 -14.15 -1.50 17.43
N VAL A 103 -14.02 -2.75 17.00
CA VAL A 103 -14.29 -3.92 17.84
C VAL A 103 -13.32 -3.99 19.00
N SER A 104 -12.01 -3.80 18.77
CA SER A 104 -11.00 -3.76 19.83
C SER A 104 -11.28 -2.64 20.83
N MET A 105 -11.65 -1.45 20.35
CA MET A 105 -12.02 -0.32 21.18
C MET A 105 -13.28 -0.59 22.02
N GLY A 106 -14.29 -1.25 21.43
CA GLY A 106 -15.49 -1.71 22.16
C GLY A 106 -15.15 -2.70 23.28
N LYS A 107 -14.30 -3.70 22.99
CA LYS A 107 -13.80 -4.65 23.99
C LYS A 107 -13.04 -3.96 25.11
N LYS A 108 -12.15 -3.03 24.77
CA LYS A 108 -11.37 -2.23 25.72
C LYS A 108 -12.27 -1.43 26.66
N ASN A 109 -13.26 -0.73 26.09
CA ASN A 109 -14.24 0.04 26.88
C ASN A 109 -15.05 -0.86 27.81
N HIS A 110 -15.47 -2.03 27.34
CA HIS A 110 -16.19 -2.99 28.18
C HIS A 110 -15.34 -3.49 29.36
N VAL A 111 -14.07 -3.82 29.14
CA VAL A 111 -13.14 -4.23 30.22
C VAL A 111 -12.90 -3.07 31.20
N LYS A 112 -12.72 -1.85 30.69
CA LYS A 112 -12.56 -0.63 31.50
C LYS A 112 -13.75 -0.39 32.43
N GLU A 113 -14.98 -0.50 31.92
CA GLU A 113 -16.20 -0.37 32.72
C GLU A 113 -16.31 -1.47 33.78
N ARG A 114 -15.92 -2.70 33.46
CA ARG A 114 -15.88 -3.79 34.46
C ARG A 114 -14.85 -3.55 35.55
N LEU A 115 -13.66 -3.08 35.20
CA LEU A 115 -12.63 -2.70 36.18
C LEU A 115 -13.11 -1.59 37.10
N LYS A 116 -13.78 -0.56 36.56
CA LYS A 116 -14.37 0.53 37.34
C LYS A 116 -15.39 0.00 38.35
N ARG A 117 -16.32 -0.86 37.91
CA ARG A 117 -17.33 -1.48 38.78
C ARG A 117 -16.71 -2.34 39.89
N LEU A 118 -15.72 -3.17 39.57
CA LEU A 118 -15.04 -3.99 40.56
C LEU A 118 -14.22 -3.16 41.55
N SER A 119 -13.60 -2.07 41.10
CA SER A 119 -12.87 -1.14 41.98
C SER A 119 -13.81 -0.45 42.98
N ILE A 120 -15.02 -0.08 42.56
CA ILE A 120 -16.05 0.46 43.47
C ILE A 120 -16.45 -0.60 44.50
N LEU A 121 -16.70 -1.84 44.08
CA LEU A 121 -17.03 -2.94 45.00
C LEU A 121 -15.90 -3.24 46.00
N GLU A 122 -14.65 -3.24 45.53
CA GLU A 122 -13.48 -3.38 46.40
C GLU A 122 -13.45 -2.28 47.46
N SER A 123 -13.63 -1.02 47.05
CA SER A 123 -13.66 0.12 47.96
C SER A 123 -14.80 0.02 48.99
N TYR A 124 -15.98 -0.44 48.56
CA TYR A 124 -17.14 -0.63 49.42
C TYR A 124 -16.92 -1.72 50.48
N ILE A 125 -16.35 -2.86 50.09
CA ILE A 125 -16.05 -3.96 51.03
C ILE A 125 -14.97 -3.54 52.02
N ARG A 126 -13.94 -2.82 51.57
CA ARG A 126 -12.88 -2.29 52.46
C ARG A 126 -13.41 -1.25 53.46
N ALA A 127 -14.38 -0.44 53.06
CA ALA A 127 -14.97 0.60 53.90
C ALA A 127 -15.96 0.06 54.95
N ARG A 128 -16.26 -1.25 54.96
CA ARG A 128 -17.17 -1.83 55.95
C ARG A 128 -16.56 -1.75 57.36
N PRO A 129 -17.32 -1.32 58.39
CA PRO A 129 -16.81 -1.16 59.74
C PRO A 129 -16.46 -2.49 60.44
N PHE A 130 -17.02 -3.62 59.98
CA PHE A 130 -16.74 -4.95 60.54
C PHE A 130 -16.24 -5.91 59.46
N VAL A 131 -15.07 -6.52 59.72
CA VAL A 131 -14.44 -7.48 58.81
C VAL A 131 -14.92 -8.89 59.14
N THR A 132 -15.89 -9.39 58.39
CA THR A 132 -16.33 -10.79 58.48
C THR A 132 -15.40 -11.71 57.68
N PRO A 133 -15.28 -13.00 58.03
CA PRO A 133 -14.55 -13.98 57.22
C PRO A 133 -15.04 -14.01 55.76
N GLN A 134 -16.35 -13.87 55.54
CA GLN A 134 -16.97 -13.76 54.23
C GLN A 134 -16.51 -12.51 53.46
N ALA A 135 -16.40 -11.35 54.12
CA ALA A 135 -15.89 -10.13 53.48
C ALA A 135 -14.42 -10.28 53.05
N LYS A 136 -13.59 -11.00 53.83
CA LYS A 136 -12.20 -11.31 53.45
C LYS A 136 -12.12 -12.20 52.20
N THR A 137 -12.95 -13.24 52.12
CA THR A 137 -12.97 -14.12 50.93
C THR A 137 -13.46 -13.37 49.69
N ASP A 138 -14.51 -12.55 49.82
CA ASP A 138 -15.05 -11.76 48.72
C ASP A 138 -14.02 -10.74 48.20
N LEU A 139 -13.31 -10.07 49.12
CA LEU A 139 -12.24 -9.13 48.78
C LEU A 139 -11.11 -9.83 47.99
N PHE A 140 -10.66 -11.00 48.45
CA PHE A 140 -9.64 -11.78 47.75
C PHE A 140 -10.08 -12.18 46.33
N ILE A 141 -11.32 -12.65 46.18
CA ILE A 141 -11.89 -13.01 44.87
C ILE A 141 -11.94 -11.80 43.93
N ILE A 142 -12.36 -10.64 44.43
CA ILE A 142 -12.45 -9.40 43.65
C ILE A 142 -11.06 -8.92 43.24
N GLN A 143 -10.09 -8.91 44.16
CA GLN A 143 -8.70 -8.52 43.86
C GLN A 143 -8.09 -9.40 42.77
N ARG A 144 -8.30 -10.72 42.86
CA ARG A 144 -7.81 -11.66 41.85
C ARG A 144 -8.47 -11.43 40.49
N LYS A 145 -9.77 -11.13 40.46
CA LYS A 145 -10.49 -10.74 39.23
C LYS A 145 -10.00 -9.42 38.65
N ILE A 146 -9.73 -8.42 39.47
CA ILE A 146 -9.16 -7.13 39.04
C ILE A 146 -7.78 -7.36 38.40
N LEU A 147 -6.92 -8.16 39.03
CA LEU A 147 -5.60 -8.50 38.49
C LEU A 147 -5.71 -9.16 37.11
N ALA A 148 -6.58 -10.17 36.98
CA ALA A 148 -6.80 -10.88 35.73
C ALA A 148 -7.34 -9.95 34.63
N LEU A 149 -8.30 -9.07 34.96
CA LEU A 149 -8.86 -8.10 34.02
C LEU A 149 -7.88 -7.01 33.63
N ARG A 150 -6.98 -6.58 34.54
CA ARG A 150 -5.89 -5.64 34.21
C ARG A 150 -4.90 -6.27 33.23
N LYS A 151 -4.53 -7.54 33.44
CA LYS A 151 -3.68 -8.27 32.49
C LYS A 151 -4.34 -8.32 31.11
N HIS A 152 -5.60 -8.75 31.04
CA HIS A 152 -6.35 -8.78 29.78
C HIS A 152 -6.53 -7.40 29.14
N PHE A 153 -6.64 -6.33 29.94
CA PHE A 153 -6.70 -4.97 29.42
C PHE A 153 -5.39 -4.55 28.76
N ASN A 154 -4.25 -4.87 29.39
CA ASN A 154 -2.92 -4.59 28.83
C ASN A 154 -2.66 -5.40 27.55
N ASP A 155 -3.10 -6.66 27.52
CA ASP A 155 -2.99 -7.51 26.32
C ASP A 155 -3.77 -6.88 25.14
N LEU A 156 -4.94 -6.29 25.41
CA LEU A 156 -5.73 -5.55 24.41
C LEU A 156 -5.12 -4.20 23.96
N GLU A 157 -4.10 -3.68 24.64
CA GLU A 157 -3.38 -2.47 24.22
C GLU A 157 -2.19 -2.76 23.30
N LEU A 158 -1.70 -4.00 23.32
CA LEU A 158 -0.56 -4.44 22.50
C LEU A 158 -1.00 -5.03 21.13
N ASP A 159 -2.29 -5.34 20.95
CA ASP A 159 -2.93 -5.98 19.77
C ASP A 159 -3.69 -5.01 18.82
#